data_AF-A0A2M9JQT7-F1
#
_entry.id   AF-A0A2M9JQT7-F1
#
_cell.length_a   1.000
_cell.length_b   1.000
_cell.length_c   1.000
_cell.angle_alpha   90.00
_cell.angle_beta   90.00
_cell.angle_gamma   90.00
#
_symmetry.space_group_name_H-M   'P 1'
#
loop_
_entity.id
_entity.type
_entity.pdbx_description
1 polymer ?
#
loop_
_entity_poly.entity_id
_entity_poly.type
_entity_poly.pdbx_seq_one_letter_code
_entity_poly.pdbx_strand_id
1 'polypeptide(L)' 'MTGKETPRGECPQCWQHAHDRRAHRHLRPRQDCPQCVDHMVNGCPSVAPKK' A
#
# COMPACT_ATOMS: atom_id res chain seq x y z
N MET A 1 9.35 7.31 17.82
CA MET A 1 9.53 6.63 16.53
C MET A 1 8.38 7.04 15.61
N THR A 2 8.51 8.15 14.88
CA THR A 2 7.49 8.55 13.90
C THR A 2 7.71 7.72 12.64
N GLY A 3 7.23 6.48 12.69
CA GLY A 3 6.98 5.70 11.48
C GLY A 3 5.98 6.50 10.65
N LYS A 4 6.28 6.66 9.36
CA LYS A 4 5.48 7.43 8.39
C LYS A 4 4.00 7.17 8.64
N GLU A 5 3.32 8.15 9.22
CA GLU A 5 1.98 7.97 9.78
C GLU A 5 1.07 7.56 8.62
N THR A 6 0.60 6.32 8.64
CA THR A 6 -0.32 5.85 7.61
C THR A 6 -1.61 6.62 7.79
N PRO A 7 -2.14 7.28 6.74
CA PRO A 7 -3.41 7.98 6.85
C PRO A 7 -4.50 7.06 7.37
N ARG A 8 -5.39 7.59 8.21
CA ARG A 8 -6.50 6.81 8.76
C ARG A 8 -7.37 6.30 7.62
N GLY A 9 -7.62 5.01 7.57
CA GLY A 9 -8.36 4.39 6.47
C GLY A 9 -7.52 3.89 5.31
N GLU A 10 -6.20 4.03 5.38
CA GLU A 10 -5.24 3.36 4.50
C GLU A 10 -4.51 2.24 5.23
N CYS A 11 -4.00 1.29 4.47
CA CYS A 11 -3.30 0.11 4.96
C CYS A 11 -1.80 0.44 5.12
N PRO A 12 -1.21 0.37 6.34
CA PRO A 12 0.17 0.78 6.58
C PRO A 12 1.18 -0.06 5.81
N GLN A 13 0.83 -1.31 5.53
CA GLN A 13 1.61 -2.20 4.68
C GLN A 13 1.58 -1.74 3.22
N CYS A 14 0.42 -1.37 2.68
CA CYS A 14 0.30 -0.84 1.32
C CYS A 14 0.99 0.51 1.18
N TRP A 15 0.88 1.38 2.19
CA TRP A 15 1.54 2.68 2.21
C TRP A 15 3.07 2.56 2.20
N GLN A 16 3.62 1.65 3.01
CA GLN A 16 5.05 1.35 2.99
C GLN A 16 5.48 0.74 1.65
N HIS A 17 4.69 -0.18 1.10
CA HIS A 17 4.95 -0.79 -0.21
C HIS A 17 4.96 0.26 -1.34
N ALA A 18 4.00 1.19 -1.35
CA ALA A 18 3.94 2.27 -2.33
C ALA A 18 5.18 3.18 -2.31
N HIS A 19 5.80 3.34 -1.14
CA HIS A 19 7.04 4.09 -0.98
C HIS A 19 8.31 3.29 -1.27
N ASP A 20 8.23 1.96 -1.39
CA ASP A 20 9.35 1.12 -1.75
C ASP A 20 9.51 1.03 -3.27
N ARG A 21 10.46 1.81 -3.81
CA ARG A 21 10.76 1.81 -5.25
C ARG A 21 11.35 0.49 -5.74
N ARG A 22 11.94 -0.32 -4.84
CA ARG A 22 12.49 -1.63 -5.21
C ARG A 22 11.37 -2.62 -5.48
N ALA A 23 10.28 -2.52 -4.73
CA ALA A 23 9.09 -3.35 -4.93
C ALA A 23 8.47 -3.16 -6.31
N HIS A 24 8.58 -1.96 -6.93
CA HIS A 24 8.07 -1.71 -8.28
C HIS A 24 9.12 -1.82 -9.39
N ARG A 25 10.37 -2.20 -9.07
CA ARG A 25 11.47 -2.27 -10.05
C ARG A 25 11.17 -3.25 -11.20
N HIS A 26 10.41 -4.30 -10.93
CA HIS A 26 10.06 -5.33 -11.90
C HIS A 26 8.76 -5.02 -12.67
N LEU A 27 8.05 -3.96 -12.29
CA LEU A 27 6.83 -3.54 -12.97
C LEU A 27 7.18 -2.68 -14.19
N ARG A 28 6.34 -2.77 -15.22
CA ARG A 28 6.48 -1.94 -16.43
C ARG A 28 6.07 -0.49 -16.11
N PRO A 29 6.54 0.49 -16.89
CA PRO A 29 6.07 1.86 -16.76
C PRO A 29 4.54 1.93 -16.87
N ARG A 30 3.87 2.52 -15.88
CA ARG A 30 2.39 2.61 -15.75
C ARG A 30 1.67 1.28 -15.47
N GLN A 31 2.38 0.24 -15.03
CA GLN A 31 1.75 -0.98 -14.54
C GLN A 31 1.43 -0.83 -13.06
N ASP A 32 0.16 -0.96 -12.70
CA ASP A 32 -0.27 -1.02 -11.30
C ASP A 32 0.17 -2.34 -10.66
N CYS A 33 0.59 -2.27 -9.39
CA CYS A 33 0.95 -3.45 -8.63
C CYS A 33 -0.30 -4.31 -8.39
N PRO A 34 -0.34 -5.58 -8.83
CA PRO A 34 -1.53 -6.43 -8.68
C PRO A 34 -1.91 -6.62 -7.21
N GLN A 35 -0.94 -6.63 -6.27
CA GLN A 35 -1.23 -6.70 -4.83
C GLN A 35 -1.93 -5.43 -4.32
N CYS A 36 -1.54 -4.24 -4.79
CA CYS A 36 -2.20 -3.00 -4.40
C CYS A 36 -3.64 -2.94 -4.94
N VAL A 37 -3.84 -3.36 -6.19
CA VAL A 37 -5.17 -3.44 -6.82
C VAL A 37 -6.02 -4.48 -6.10
N ASP A 38 -5.47 -5.66 -5.82
CA ASP A 38 -6.14 -6.71 -5.07
C ASP A 38 -6.60 -6.22 -3.70
N HIS A 39 -5.71 -5.58 -2.93
CA HIS A 39 -6.07 -5.03 -1.62
C HIS A 39 -7.09 -3.89 -1.69
N MET A 40 -7.16 -3.15 -2.81
CA MET A 40 -8.18 -2.13 -3.03
C MET A 40 -9.54 -2.74 -3.36
N VAL A 41 -9.58 -3.84 -4.13
CA VAL A 41 -10.81 -4.50 -4.59
C VAL A 41 -11.34 -5.51 -3.58
N ASN A 42 -10.48 -6.36 -3.04
CA ASN A 42 -10.80 -7.44 -2.09
C ASN A 42 -10.71 -6.99 -0.62
N GLY A 43 -10.14 -5.80 -0.36
CA GLY A 43 -9.97 -5.22 0.97
C GLY A 43 -8.64 -5.60 1.63
N CYS A 44 -7.95 -4.62 2.21
CA CYS A 44 -6.71 -4.88 2.96
C CYS A 44 -7.06 -5.45 4.34
N PRO A 45 -6.46 -6.56 4.80
CA PRO A 45 -6.72 -7.10 6.13
C PRO A 45 -6.20 -6.20 7.26
N SER A 46 -5.29 -5.27 6.96
CA SER A 46 -4.62 -4.42 7.94
C SER A 46 -4.94 -2.93 7.76
N VAL A 47 -6.10 -2.56 7.20
CA VAL A 47 -6.50 -1.14 7.12
C VAL A 47 -6.44 -0.49 8.50
N ALA A 48 -5.76 0.65 8.62
CA ALA A 48 -5.78 1.40 9.86
C ALA A 48 -7.23 1.79 10.21
N PRO A 49 -7.68 1.55 11.46
CA PRO A 49 -9.06 1.79 11.83
C PRO A 49 -9.45 3.24 11.55
N LYS A 50 -10.57 3.42 10.82
CA LYS A 50 -11.15 4.71 10.48
C LYS A 50 -11.89 5.32 11.69
N LYS A 51 -11.23 5.37 12.86
CA LYS A 51 -11.76 5.94 14.11
C LYS A 51 -12.93 5.18 14.74
#